data_AF-A0A963GX56-F1
#
_entry.id   AF-A0A963GX56-F1
#
_cell.length_a   1.000
_cell.length_b   1.000
_cell.length_c   1.000
_cell.angle_alpha   90.00
_cell.angle_beta   90.00
_cell.angle_gamma   90.00
#
_symmetry.space_group_name_H-M   'P 1'
#
loop_
_entity.id
_entity.type
_entity.pdbx_description
1 polymer ?
#
loop_
_entity_poly.entity_id
_entity_poly.type
_entity_poly.pdbx_seq_one_letter_code
_entity_poly.pdbx_strand_id
1 'polypeptide(L)' 'IVLIIVLLIFGTKKLRGLGSDLGGAVKGFKDGIKDATAEDKPAETAPPPQPQQVNDAQTIEGEVREKTRS' A
#
# COMPACT_ATOMS: atom_id res chain seq x y z
N ILE A 1 -10.73 16.70 -7.93
CA ILE A 1 -12.05 16.22 -8.43
C ILE A 1 -11.90 14.98 -9.30
N VAL A 2 -11.15 15.01 -10.40
CA VAL A 2 -10.97 13.84 -11.29
C VAL A 2 -10.46 12.59 -10.56
N LEU A 3 -9.46 12.73 -9.69
CA LEU A 3 -8.90 11.61 -8.90
C LEU A 3 -9.97 10.89 -8.05
N ILE A 4 -10.90 11.64 -7.45
CA ILE A 4 -11.97 11.07 -6.60
C ILE A 4 -12.91 10.23 -7.46
N ILE A 5 -13.27 10.71 -8.65
CA ILE A 5 -14.15 9.97 -9.57
C ILE A 5 -13.48 8.66 -10.01
N VAL A 6 -12.18 8.67 -10.32
CA VAL A 6 -11.42 7.46 -10.67
C VAL A 6 -11.41 6.47 -9.51
N LEU A 7 -11.16 6.93 -8.27
CA LEU A 7 -11.21 6.07 -7.08
C LEU A 7 -12.58 5.41 -6.87
N LEU A 8 -13.67 6.12 -7.17
CA LEU A 8 -15.04 5.59 -7.06
C LEU A 8 -15.34 4.55 -8.14
N ILE A 9 -14.88 4.75 -9.38
CA ILE A 9 -15.08 3.81 -10.50
C ILE A 9 -14.27 2.52 -10.30
N PHE A 10 -12.99 2.64 -9.95
CA PHE A 10 -12.12 1.48 -9.79
C PHE A 10 -12.26 0.80 -8.42
N GLY A 11 -12.79 1.52 -7.43
CA GLY A 11 -12.89 1.06 -6.05
C GLY A 11 -11.53 1.04 -5.34
N THR A 12 -11.53 1.31 -4.03
CA THR A 12 -10.30 1.39 -3.22
C THR A 12 -9.60 0.04 -3.02
N LYS A 13 -10.34 -1.09 -3.12
CA LYS A 13 -9.77 -2.44 -3.01
C LYS A 13 -8.78 -2.78 -4.14
N LYS A 14 -9.12 -2.47 -5.39
CA LYS A 14 -8.23 -2.67 -6.54
C LYS A 14 -7.04 -1.71 -6.50
N LEU A 15 -7.30 -0.46 -6.09
CA LEU A 15 -6.25 0.56 -5.98
C LEU A 15 -5.27 0.31 -4.83
N ARG A 16 -5.67 -0.35 -3.74
CA ARG A 16 -4.74 -0.69 -2.65
C ARG A 16 -3.78 -1.81 -3.01
N GLY A 17 -4.24 -2.85 -3.73
CA GLY A 17 -3.36 -3.91 -4.23
C GLY A 17 -2.35 -3.36 -5.23
N LEU A 18 -2.84 -2.73 -6.31
CA LEU A 18 -1.99 -2.16 -7.36
C LEU A 18 -1.13 -0.98 -6.85
N GLY A 19 -1.65 -0.19 -5.93
CA GLY A 19 -0.98 0.98 -5.37
C GLY A 19 0.18 0.63 -4.45
N SER A 20 0.14 -0.52 -3.75
CA SER A 20 1.28 -0.98 -2.95
C SER A 20 2.46 -1.38 -3.84
N ASP A 21 2.21 -2.08 -4.94
CA ASP A 21 3.26 -2.56 -5.84
C ASP A 21 3.88 -1.41 -6.64
N LEU A 22 3.05 -0.58 -7.28
CA LEU A 22 3.50 0.62 -8.00
C LEU A 22 4.08 1.67 -7.05
N GLY A 23 3.48 1.85 -5.88
CA GLY A 23 3.98 2.78 -4.86
C GLY A 23 5.33 2.38 -4.30
N GLY A 24 5.57 1.08 -4.09
CA GLY A 24 6.87 0.55 -3.68
C GLY A 24 7.96 0.80 -4.72
N ALA A 25 7.68 0.54 -6.00
CA ALA A 25 8.62 0.78 -7.09
C ALA A 25 8.96 2.26 -7.26
N VAL A 26 7.95 3.14 -7.19
CA VAL A 26 8.15 4.61 -7.30
C VAL A 26 8.85 5.17 -6.06
N LYS A 27 8.65 4.57 -4.87
CA LYS A 27 9.37 4.95 -3.65
C LYS A 27 10.87 4.71 -3.79
N GLY A 28 11.29 3.52 -4.24
CA GLY A 28 12.70 3.23 -4.48
C GLY A 28 13.35 4.14 -5.53
N PHE A 29 12.60 4.50 -6.58
CA PHE A 29 13.06 5.47 -7.57
C PHE A 29 13.24 6.88 -6.98
N LYS A 30 12.29 7.34 -6.15
CA LYS A 30 12.39 8.64 -5.47
C LYS A 30 13.55 8.67 -4.48
N ASP A 31 13.75 7.60 -3.73
CA ASP A 31 14.84 7.47 -2.76
C ASP A 31 16.19 7.46 -3.50
N GLY A 32 16.33 6.71 -4.60
CA GLY A 32 17.53 6.75 -5.45
C GLY A 32 17.80 8.10 -6.11
N ILE A 33 16.76 8.83 -6.53
CA ILE A 33 16.91 10.23 -7.02
C ILE A 33 17.38 11.14 -5.90
N LYS A 34 16.80 11.00 -4.70
CA LYS A 34 17.21 11.80 -3.55
C LYS A 34 18.67 11.53 -3.21
N ASP A 35 19.11 10.28 -3.21
CA ASP A 35 20.51 9.92 -2.94
C ASP A 35 21.44 10.51 -4.03
N ALA A 36 21.04 10.44 -5.31
CA ALA A 36 21.80 11.03 -6.41
C ALA A 36 21.81 12.57 -6.44
N THR A 37 20.81 13.21 -5.84
CA THR A 37 20.71 14.69 -5.77
C THR A 37 21.22 15.24 -4.42
N ALA A 38 21.37 14.37 -3.40
CA ALA A 38 21.82 14.72 -2.05
C ALA A 38 23.34 14.74 -1.90
N GLU A 39 24.12 14.36 -2.93
CA GLU A 39 25.57 14.63 -2.96
C GLU A 39 25.91 16.13 -2.88
N ASP A 40 24.91 17.03 -2.94
CA ASP A 40 25.05 18.49 -2.80
C ASP A 40 24.32 19.11 -1.58
N LYS A 41 23.82 18.32 -0.60
CA LYS A 41 23.27 18.91 0.64
C LYS A 41 23.35 17.99 1.88
N PRO A 42 23.79 18.47 3.06
CA PRO A 42 23.97 17.63 4.24
C PRO A 42 22.64 17.04 4.72
N ALA A 43 22.72 15.77 5.09
CA ALA A 43 21.64 14.94 5.60
C ALA A 43 20.79 15.64 6.67
N GLU A 44 19.50 15.78 6.40
CA GLU A 44 18.50 15.99 7.45
C GLU A 44 17.28 15.10 7.21
N THR A 45 16.95 14.33 8.24
CA THR A 45 15.71 13.58 8.50
C THR A 45 15.57 12.16 7.93
N ALA A 46 16.20 11.22 8.64
CA ALA A 46 15.49 10.00 9.04
C ALA A 46 15.60 9.86 10.57
N PRO A 47 14.46 9.92 11.29
CA PRO A 47 14.15 8.80 12.18
C PRO A 47 12.63 8.51 12.27
N PRO A 48 12.19 7.41 12.91
CA PRO A 48 12.43 5.98 12.65
C PRO A 48 11.15 5.29 12.10
N PRO A 49 11.18 4.01 11.66
CA PRO A 49 9.95 3.28 11.36
C PRO A 49 9.28 2.81 12.67
N GLN A 50 8.01 3.19 12.89
CA GLN A 50 7.15 2.59 13.91
C GLN A 50 5.70 2.39 13.40
N PRO A 51 4.99 1.36 13.88
CA PRO A 51 4.21 0.47 13.03
C PRO A 51 2.71 0.81 12.97
N GLN A 52 2.11 0.83 11.77
CA GLN A 52 0.67 0.57 11.66
C GLN A 52 0.44 -0.94 11.55
N GLN A 53 0.19 -1.52 12.71
CA GLN A 53 -0.47 -2.80 12.90
C GLN A 53 -1.74 -2.86 12.05
N VAL A 54 -1.75 -3.71 11.03
CA VAL A 54 -2.99 -4.05 10.29
C VAL A 54 -3.54 -5.34 10.90
N ASN A 55 -3.92 -5.26 12.18
CA ASN A 55 -4.92 -6.18 12.72
C ASN A 55 -6.27 -5.59 12.33
N ASP A 56 -6.81 -5.99 11.17
CA ASP A 56 -8.26 -6.10 10.94
C ASP A 56 -8.51 -6.71 9.55
N ALA A 57 -8.36 -8.03 9.50
CA ALA A 57 -9.13 -8.90 8.62
C ALA A 57 -9.45 -10.22 9.38
N GLN A 58 -9.82 -10.11 10.66
CA GLN A 58 -10.81 -11.01 11.23
C GLN A 58 -12.19 -10.37 11.02
N THR A 59 -12.74 -10.56 9.83
CA THR A 59 -14.19 -10.42 9.56
C THR A 59 -14.62 -11.82 9.12
N ILE A 60 -14.97 -12.67 10.08
CA ILE A 60 -16.34 -13.02 10.48
C ILE A 60 -17.15 -13.62 9.32
N GLU A 61 -17.37 -14.93 9.43
CA GLU A 61 -18.50 -15.75 8.95
C GLU A 61 -19.01 -15.55 7.52
N GLY A 62 -18.62 -16.50 6.67
CA GLY A 62 -19.39 -16.95 5.51
C GLY A 62 -19.37 -18.47 5.46
N GLU A 63 -20.42 -19.07 6.03
CA GLU A 63 -20.81 -20.47 5.96
C GLU A 63 -20.49 -21.18 4.62
N VAL A 64 -19.80 -22.33 4.68
CA VAL A 64 -20.10 -23.48 3.80
C VAL A 64 -20.10 -24.73 4.67
N ARG A 65 -21.23 -24.96 5.35
CA ARG A 65 -21.66 -26.33 5.63
C ARG A 65 -22.04 -26.97 4.29
N GLU A 66 -21.86 -28.28 4.22
CA GLU A 66 -22.46 -29.19 3.23
C GLU A 66 -21.64 -29.50 1.96
N LYS A 67 -21.00 -30.69 2.01
CA LYS A 67 -20.73 -31.70 0.95
C LYS A 67 -19.41 -32.38 1.30
N THR A 68 -19.30 -33.68 1.58
CA THR A 68 -20.15 -34.80 1.25
C THR A 68 -19.73 -35.94 2.19
N ARG A 69 -20.70 -36.49 2.90
CA ARG A 69 -20.65 -37.88 3.36
C ARG A 69 -20.57 -38.77 2.13
N SER A 70 -19.43 -39.39 1.90
CA SER A 70 -19.35 -40.72 1.28
C SER A 70 -18.00 -41.34 1.56
#